data_AF-A0A1G7JVI0-F1
#
_entry.id   AF-A0A1G7JVI0-F1
#
_cell.length_a   1.000
_cell.length_b   1.000
_cell.length_c   1.000
_cell.angle_alpha   90.00
_cell.angle_beta   90.00
_cell.angle_gamma   90.00
#
_symmetry.space_group_name_H-M   'P 1'
#
loop_
_entity.id
_entity.type
_entity.pdbx_description
1 polymer ?
#
loop_
_entity_poly.entity_id
_entity_poly.type
_entity_poly.pdbx_seq_one_letter_code
_entity_poly.pdbx_strand_id
1 'polypeptide(L)'
;MRNIILFIAFLSLSDCFSQDLELRATPFIKSKIIYKDSTSEKGFLKFASSIFSPRLKKEEGGKSRKINYKLIDKIITNPETENERVFQYLYHNQSKFRVFVELIYSDVLSIYASLGNNLNLFYSDFNRQSAREIMNRLRIGRESGLSESRVKLVDTLQLPNKKIKVLPLGYAYFYHIGSLDYSAMKVKPRYYLLKEGTTKLYLAESNERFLIKAAELISDCTLIINELEQQNIDLEDLPRFIEYYKNICLENSSDEN
;
A
#
# COMPACT_ATOMS: atom_id res chain seq x y z
N MET A 1 18.65 15.94 54.45
CA MET A 1 18.21 14.66 53.85
C MET A 1 16.84 14.73 53.15
N ARG A 2 15.85 15.46 53.67
CA ARG A 2 14.51 15.63 53.04
C ARG A 2 14.54 16.22 51.62
N ASN A 3 15.49 17.09 51.30
CA ASN A 3 15.60 17.72 49.98
C ASN A 3 16.22 16.80 48.90
N ILE A 4 16.96 15.77 49.29
CA ILE A 4 17.58 14.81 48.36
C ILE A 4 16.54 13.78 47.89
N ILE A 5 15.66 13.35 48.78
CA ILE A 5 14.57 12.41 48.47
C ILE A 5 13.58 13.02 47.47
N LEU A 6 13.29 14.33 47.59
CA LEU A 6 12.45 15.06 46.64
C LEU A 6 13.07 15.16 45.24
N PHE A 7 14.40 15.30 45.15
CA PHE A 7 15.11 15.36 43.87
C PHE A 7 15.14 13.98 43.17
N ILE A 8 15.31 12.90 43.93
CA ILE A 8 15.25 11.52 43.43
C ILE A 8 13.81 11.16 42.99
N ALA A 9 12.80 11.59 43.76
CA ALA A 9 11.40 11.41 43.39
C ALA A 9 11.02 12.16 42.10
N PHE A 10 11.60 13.35 41.88
CA PHE A 10 11.40 14.12 40.63
C PHE A 10 12.04 13.44 39.41
N LEU A 11 13.19 12.79 39.58
CA LEU A 11 13.86 12.01 38.53
C LEU A 11 13.13 10.70 38.18
N SER A 12 12.37 10.13 39.12
CA SER A 12 11.52 8.94 38.87
C SER A 12 10.13 9.28 38.33
N LEU A 13 9.69 10.55 38.42
CA LEU A 13 8.41 11.03 37.89
C LEU A 13 8.55 11.74 36.53
N SER A 14 9.79 11.96 36.07
CA SER A 14 10.02 12.07 34.63
C SER A 14 9.80 10.69 34.01
N ASP A 15 8.52 10.33 33.85
CA ASP A 15 8.09 9.49 32.74
C ASP A 15 8.73 10.14 31.53
N CYS A 16 9.85 9.57 31.14
CA CYS A 16 10.51 9.88 29.91
C CYS A 16 9.48 9.45 28.87
N PHE A 17 8.62 10.38 28.48
CA PHE A 17 7.94 10.35 27.21
C PHE A 17 9.07 10.24 26.22
N SER A 18 9.49 9.01 25.94
CA SER A 18 10.03 8.64 24.66
C SER A 18 8.93 9.03 23.70
N GLN A 19 8.91 10.31 23.32
CA GLN A 19 8.54 10.70 21.98
C GLN A 19 9.27 9.68 21.14
N ASP A 20 8.53 8.72 20.58
CA ASP A 20 9.06 7.76 19.63
C ASP A 20 9.96 8.60 18.74
N LEU A 21 11.27 8.44 18.90
CA LEU A 21 12.25 9.30 18.27
C LEU A 21 12.19 8.89 16.82
N GLU A 22 11.21 9.47 16.13
CA GLU A 22 10.91 9.20 14.75
C GLU A 22 12.09 9.77 14.00
N LEU A 23 13.06 8.93 13.69
CA LEU A 23 14.08 9.19 12.68
C LEU A 23 13.46 9.38 11.27
N ARG A 24 12.15 9.64 11.17
CA ARG A 24 11.35 9.72 9.95
C ARG A 24 11.48 11.10 9.33
N ALA A 25 12.64 11.42 8.79
CA ALA A 25 12.69 12.44 7.74
C ALA A 25 11.94 11.88 6.52
N THR A 26 10.65 12.21 6.35
CA THR A 26 9.92 11.84 5.13
C THR A 26 10.51 12.64 3.97
N PRO A 27 11.18 11.96 3.02
CA PRO A 27 11.85 12.67 1.94
C PRO A 27 10.81 13.27 1.00
N PHE A 28 11.29 14.25 0.26
CA PHE A 28 10.60 14.77 -0.89
C PHE A 28 10.94 13.87 -2.10
N ILE A 29 9.94 13.36 -2.79
CA ILE A 29 10.09 12.48 -3.96
C ILE A 29 9.76 13.26 -5.23
N LYS A 30 10.65 13.20 -6.24
CA LYS A 30 10.40 13.78 -7.56
C LYS A 30 9.12 13.20 -8.16
N SER A 31 8.15 14.07 -8.46
CA SER A 31 6.79 13.67 -8.83
C SER A 31 6.18 14.59 -9.88
N LYS A 32 5.27 14.03 -10.68
CA LYS A 32 4.31 14.77 -11.51
C LYS A 32 2.91 14.53 -10.95
N ILE A 33 2.21 15.59 -10.60
CA ILE A 33 0.82 15.54 -10.16
C ILE A 33 -0.06 15.86 -11.36
N ILE A 34 -1.07 15.03 -11.60
CA ILE A 34 -2.13 15.29 -12.57
C ILE A 34 -3.40 15.57 -11.78
N TYR A 35 -4.03 16.70 -12.08
CA TYR A 35 -5.26 17.15 -11.45
C TYR A 35 -6.48 16.69 -12.26
N LYS A 36 -7.65 16.70 -11.63
CA LYS A 36 -8.91 16.28 -12.25
C LYS A 36 -9.38 17.17 -13.41
N ASP A 37 -8.91 18.41 -13.45
CA ASP A 37 -9.10 19.32 -14.57
C ASP A 37 -8.09 19.07 -15.71
N SER A 38 -7.35 17.97 -15.66
CA SER A 38 -6.31 17.56 -16.61
C SER A 38 -5.07 18.45 -16.63
N THR A 39 -4.98 19.47 -15.77
CA THR A 39 -3.74 20.22 -15.58
C THR A 39 -2.70 19.35 -14.87
N SER A 40 -1.41 19.69 -15.03
CA SER A 40 -0.35 18.94 -14.37
C SER A 40 0.77 19.84 -13.86
N GLU A 41 1.42 19.40 -12.79
CA GLU A 41 2.54 20.11 -12.18
C GLU A 41 3.65 19.13 -11.80
N LYS A 42 4.87 19.42 -12.26
CA LYS A 42 6.09 18.70 -11.87
C LYS A 42 6.69 19.35 -10.62
N GLY A 43 7.30 18.54 -9.76
CA GLY A 43 8.00 19.04 -8.58
C GLY A 43 8.41 17.92 -7.64
N PHE A 44 8.51 18.24 -6.36
CA PHE A 44 8.89 17.32 -5.30
C PHE A 44 7.76 17.21 -4.29
N LEU A 45 7.18 16.02 -4.19
CA LEU A 45 6.04 15.72 -3.33
C LEU A 45 6.51 15.06 -2.03
N LYS A 46 5.92 15.50 -0.92
CA LYS A 46 5.92 14.71 0.32
C LYS A 46 4.54 14.69 0.94
N PHE A 47 4.30 13.71 1.78
CA PHE A 47 3.18 13.71 2.69
C PHE A 47 3.62 14.16 4.08
N ALA A 48 2.81 14.96 4.75
CA ALA A 48 3.10 15.44 6.11
C ALA A 48 2.94 14.30 7.13
N SER A 49 1.77 14.19 7.76
CA SER A 49 1.43 13.12 8.71
C SER A 49 0.54 12.02 8.10
N SER A 50 0.02 12.25 6.89
CA SER A 50 -0.96 11.36 6.25
C SER A 50 -0.89 11.51 4.74
N ILE A 51 -1.22 10.43 4.00
CA ILE A 51 -1.38 10.45 2.55
C ILE A 51 -2.47 11.42 2.06
N PHE A 52 -3.34 11.93 2.95
CA PHE A 52 -4.33 12.96 2.62
C PHE A 52 -3.81 14.39 2.83
N SER A 53 -2.54 14.55 3.18
CA SER A 53 -1.89 15.85 3.40
C SER A 53 -0.67 16.03 2.48
N PRO A 54 -0.86 16.06 1.14
CA PRO A 54 0.22 16.28 0.19
C PRO A 54 0.80 17.68 0.29
N ARG A 55 2.12 17.78 0.19
CA ARG A 55 2.89 19.02 0.12
C ARG A 55 3.85 18.97 -1.06
N LEU A 56 3.80 19.98 -1.92
CA LEU A 56 4.63 20.07 -3.12
C LEU A 56 5.62 21.22 -3.01
N LYS A 57 6.84 21.00 -3.50
CA LYS A 57 7.81 22.03 -3.84
C LYS A 57 8.03 22.01 -5.36
N LYS A 58 8.22 23.15 -5.99
CA LYS A 58 8.54 23.21 -7.43
C LYS A 58 9.97 22.73 -7.72
N GLU A 59 10.89 23.06 -6.83
CA GLU A 59 12.33 22.81 -6.96
C GLU A 59 12.95 22.34 -5.64
N GLU A 60 14.15 21.77 -5.74
CA GLU A 60 14.93 21.29 -4.60
C GLU A 60 15.39 22.50 -3.75
N GLY A 61 14.94 22.57 -2.49
CA GLY A 61 15.15 23.74 -1.62
C GLY A 61 14.01 24.77 -1.61
N GLY A 62 13.06 24.71 -2.55
CA GLY A 62 11.92 25.62 -2.61
C GLY A 62 10.96 25.53 -1.40
N LYS A 63 10.08 26.53 -1.24
CA LYS A 63 9.03 26.52 -0.21
C LYS A 63 7.96 25.48 -0.54
N SER A 64 7.56 24.69 0.46
CA SER A 64 6.50 23.70 0.30
C SER A 64 5.13 24.34 0.45
N ARG A 65 4.20 24.02 -0.46
CA ARG A 65 2.78 24.40 -0.36
C ARG A 65 1.90 23.17 -0.15
N LYS A 66 0.80 23.33 0.59
CA LYS A 66 -0.21 22.29 0.76
C LYS A 66 -1.03 22.16 -0.53
N ILE A 67 -1.35 20.93 -0.91
CA ILE A 67 -2.27 20.64 -2.02
C ILE A 67 -3.53 20.01 -1.44
N ASN A 68 -4.68 20.33 -2.01
CA ASN A 68 -5.91 19.61 -1.70
C ASN A 68 -5.91 18.26 -2.44
N TYR A 69 -5.76 17.16 -1.69
CA TYR A 69 -5.73 15.80 -2.27
C TYR A 69 -7.01 15.49 -3.08
N LYS A 70 -8.14 16.15 -2.79
CA LYS A 70 -9.40 15.87 -3.49
C LYS A 70 -9.39 16.27 -4.96
N LEU A 71 -8.51 17.20 -5.33
CA LEU A 71 -8.31 17.71 -6.69
C LEU A 71 -7.31 16.89 -7.49
N ILE A 72 -6.51 16.05 -6.82
CA ILE A 72 -5.54 15.17 -7.46
C ILE A 72 -6.30 14.02 -8.13
N ASP A 73 -5.98 13.78 -9.39
CA ASP A 73 -6.40 12.59 -10.13
C ASP A 73 -5.39 11.45 -9.90
N LYS A 74 -4.14 11.69 -10.30
CA LYS A 74 -3.03 10.75 -10.08
C LYS A 74 -1.71 11.43 -9.75
N ILE A 75 -0.85 10.69 -9.07
CA ILE A 75 0.51 11.08 -8.69
C ILE A 75 1.46 10.11 -9.36
N ILE A 76 2.39 10.62 -10.15
CA ILE A 76 3.42 9.84 -10.82
C ILE A 76 4.75 10.15 -10.15
N THR A 77 5.36 9.19 -9.44
CA THR A 77 6.68 9.35 -8.82
C THR A 77 7.77 8.86 -9.77
N ASN A 78 8.94 9.50 -9.72
CA ASN A 78 10.09 9.21 -10.59
C ASN A 78 9.65 9.13 -12.08
N PRO A 79 8.93 10.15 -12.58
CA PRO A 79 8.37 10.10 -13.93
C PRO A 79 9.46 9.95 -14.98
N GLU A 80 9.17 9.24 -16.07
CA GLU A 80 10.08 9.02 -17.20
C GLU A 80 11.32 8.19 -16.81
N THR A 81 11.20 7.32 -15.79
CA THR A 81 12.26 6.39 -15.35
C THR A 81 11.72 4.96 -15.24
N GLU A 82 12.62 3.97 -15.16
CA GLU A 82 12.25 2.56 -14.95
C GLU A 82 11.53 2.31 -13.61
N ASN A 83 11.70 3.21 -12.64
CA ASN A 83 11.09 3.17 -11.32
C ASN A 83 9.84 4.06 -11.22
N GLU A 84 9.20 4.36 -12.36
CA GLU A 84 7.96 5.11 -12.38
C GLU A 84 6.85 4.35 -11.63
N ARG A 85 6.14 5.06 -10.75
CA ARG A 85 5.01 4.50 -9.99
C ARG A 85 3.84 5.46 -10.02
N VAL A 86 2.64 4.92 -10.12
CA VAL A 86 1.40 5.69 -10.25
C VAL A 86 0.54 5.44 -9.02
N PHE A 87 0.16 6.52 -8.33
CA PHE A 87 -0.70 6.48 -7.16
C PHE A 87 -1.99 7.27 -7.40
N GLN A 88 -3.09 6.77 -6.84
CA GLN A 88 -4.43 7.36 -7.04
C GLN A 88 -5.24 7.34 -5.74
N TYR A 89 -6.24 8.23 -5.69
CA TYR A 89 -7.28 8.24 -4.64
C TYR A 89 -8.59 7.74 -5.22
N LEU A 90 -8.87 6.45 -5.07
CA LEU A 90 -10.05 5.80 -5.65
C LEU A 90 -11.14 5.54 -4.63
N TYR A 91 -12.39 5.46 -5.07
CA TYR A 91 -13.51 5.09 -4.20
C TYR A 91 -13.58 3.57 -4.05
N HIS A 92 -13.56 3.10 -2.82
CA HIS A 92 -13.77 1.69 -2.50
C HIS A 92 -15.27 1.37 -2.59
N ASN A 93 -15.65 0.26 -3.22
CA ASN A 93 -17.05 -0.11 -3.40
C ASN A 93 -17.86 -0.18 -2.09
N GLN A 94 -17.24 -0.67 -1.01
CA GLN A 94 -17.86 -0.81 0.33
C GLN A 94 -17.71 0.41 1.25
N SER A 95 -17.07 1.49 0.81
CA SER A 95 -16.79 2.63 1.70
C SER A 95 -17.00 3.97 1.00
N LYS A 96 -17.57 4.93 1.73
CA LYS A 96 -17.69 6.33 1.25
C LYS A 96 -16.35 7.06 1.20
N PHE A 97 -15.29 6.46 1.76
CA PHE A 97 -13.96 7.05 1.82
C PHE A 97 -13.10 6.63 0.64
N ARG A 98 -12.25 7.56 0.19
CA ARG A 98 -11.23 7.26 -0.82
C ARG A 98 -10.10 6.47 -0.18
N VAL A 99 -9.64 5.44 -0.88
CA VAL A 99 -8.43 4.69 -0.55
C VAL A 99 -7.27 5.21 -1.37
N PHE A 100 -6.08 5.20 -0.77
CA PHE A 100 -4.83 5.53 -1.45
C PHE A 100 -4.19 4.23 -1.94
N VAL A 101 -3.97 4.15 -3.25
CA VAL A 101 -3.54 2.92 -3.93
C VAL A 101 -2.44 3.20 -4.93
N GLU A 102 -1.58 2.20 -5.15
CA GLU A 102 -0.61 2.17 -6.24
C GLU A 102 -1.17 1.32 -7.38
N LEU A 103 -1.13 1.82 -8.61
CA LEU A 103 -1.41 1.03 -9.82
C LEU A 103 -0.22 0.12 -10.11
N ILE A 104 -0.48 -1.19 -10.17
CA ILE A 104 0.54 -2.22 -10.33
C ILE A 104 0.57 -2.76 -11.76
N TYR A 105 -0.61 -2.95 -12.34
CA TYR A 105 -0.80 -3.47 -13.69
C TYR A 105 -2.09 -2.89 -14.25
N SER A 106 -2.13 -2.61 -15.55
CA SER A 106 -3.31 -2.09 -16.24
C SER A 106 -3.40 -2.75 -17.60
N ASP A 107 -4.50 -3.46 -17.82
CA ASP A 107 -4.95 -4.03 -19.09
C ASP A 107 -6.49 -3.99 -19.03
N VAL A 108 -7.16 -5.08 -19.41
CA VAL A 108 -8.61 -5.28 -19.28
C VAL A 108 -9.14 -5.10 -17.84
N LEU A 109 -8.30 -5.45 -16.86
CA LEU A 109 -8.51 -5.14 -15.44
C LEU A 109 -7.26 -4.43 -14.92
N SER A 110 -7.49 -3.37 -14.15
CA SER A 110 -6.43 -2.68 -13.43
C SER A 110 -6.24 -3.28 -12.04
N ILE A 111 -5.01 -3.65 -11.72
CA ILE A 111 -4.59 -4.15 -10.41
C ILE A 111 -4.02 -3.00 -9.60
N TYR A 112 -4.57 -2.81 -8.41
CA TYR A 112 -4.10 -1.83 -7.44
C TYR A 112 -3.63 -2.51 -6.17
N ALA A 113 -2.61 -1.95 -5.52
CA ALA A 113 -2.16 -2.37 -4.21
C ALA A 113 -2.34 -1.26 -3.17
N SER A 114 -2.65 -1.64 -1.93
CA SER A 114 -2.68 -0.76 -0.76
C SER A 114 -2.02 -1.44 0.44
N LEU A 115 -1.53 -0.65 1.40
CA LEU A 115 -1.05 -1.14 2.69
C LEU A 115 -1.92 -0.56 3.80
N GLY A 116 -2.03 -1.28 4.93
CA GLY A 116 -2.67 -0.73 6.13
C GLY A 116 -2.08 0.63 6.56
N ASN A 117 -0.77 0.82 6.34
CA ASN A 117 -0.11 2.12 6.42
C ASN A 117 0.25 2.62 5.01
N ASN A 118 -0.62 3.46 4.44
CA ASN A 118 -0.47 4.00 3.09
C ASN A 118 0.80 4.85 2.88
N LEU A 119 1.35 5.46 3.94
CA LEU A 119 2.62 6.18 3.79
C LEU A 119 3.76 5.21 3.50
N ASN A 120 3.74 4.00 4.07
CA ASN A 120 4.77 2.99 3.80
C ASN A 120 4.71 2.47 2.37
N LEU A 121 3.52 2.50 1.75
CA LEU A 121 3.38 2.17 0.33
C LEU A 121 4.08 3.23 -0.54
N PHE A 122 3.76 4.51 -0.32
CA PHE A 122 4.34 5.61 -1.10
C PHE A 122 5.87 5.73 -0.92
N TYR A 123 6.34 5.49 0.30
CA TYR A 123 7.75 5.61 0.66
C TYR A 123 8.47 4.25 0.75
N SER A 124 8.03 3.25 0.00
CA SER A 124 8.62 1.89 0.04
C SER A 124 10.10 1.86 -0.26
N ASP A 125 10.58 2.82 -1.04
CA ASP A 125 11.97 2.91 -1.49
C ASP A 125 12.88 3.51 -0.39
N PHE A 126 12.29 3.93 0.73
CA PHE A 126 12.98 4.54 1.86
C PHE A 126 12.72 3.74 3.13
N ASN A 127 13.77 3.55 3.94
CA ASN A 127 13.59 2.97 5.26
C ASN A 127 12.88 3.98 6.18
N ARG A 128 11.63 3.68 6.56
CA ARG A 128 10.81 4.49 7.48
C ARG A 128 10.55 3.83 8.83
N GLN A 129 11.33 2.80 9.14
CA GLN A 129 11.28 2.13 10.43
C GLN A 129 11.67 3.10 11.56
N SER A 130 10.91 3.09 12.66
CA SER A 130 11.31 3.79 13.88
C SER A 130 12.46 3.08 14.60
N ALA A 131 13.15 3.77 15.50
CA ALA A 131 14.19 3.15 16.33
C ALA A 131 13.67 1.90 17.07
N ARG A 132 12.41 1.94 17.54
CA ARG A 132 11.74 0.81 18.18
C ARG A 132 11.54 -0.37 17.23
N GLU A 133 11.15 -0.09 15.99
CA GLU A 133 10.95 -1.10 14.94
C GLU A 133 12.26 -1.81 14.63
N ILE A 134 13.34 -1.04 14.53
CA ILE A 134 14.70 -1.55 14.33
C ILE A 134 15.11 -2.40 15.55
N MET A 135 15.01 -1.87 16.77
CA MET A 135 15.39 -2.59 17.99
C MET A 135 14.62 -3.90 18.18
N ASN A 136 13.31 -3.89 17.89
CA ASN A 136 12.50 -5.11 17.96
C ASN A 136 12.95 -6.14 16.92
N ARG A 137 13.27 -5.71 15.69
CA ARG A 137 13.82 -6.60 14.65
C ARG A 137 15.14 -7.22 15.12
N LEU A 138 16.03 -6.41 15.70
CA LEU A 138 17.31 -6.87 16.26
C LEU A 138 17.10 -7.87 17.40
N ARG A 139 16.14 -7.60 18.30
CA ARG A 139 15.82 -8.50 19.43
C ARG A 139 15.31 -9.84 18.95
N ILE A 140 14.34 -9.85 18.03
CA ILE A 140 13.80 -11.09 17.44
C ILE A 140 14.94 -11.89 16.78
N GLY A 141 15.81 -11.23 16.02
CA GLY A 141 16.94 -11.91 15.38
C GLY A 141 17.91 -12.57 16.37
N ARG A 142 18.11 -11.95 17.54
CA ARG A 142 18.94 -12.52 18.62
C ARG A 142 18.25 -13.67 19.36
N GLU A 143 16.97 -13.51 19.72
CA GLU A 143 16.24 -14.48 20.55
C GLU A 143 15.85 -15.76 19.78
N SER A 144 15.57 -15.66 18.49
CA SER A 144 15.12 -16.80 17.67
C SER A 144 16.25 -17.55 16.96
N GLY A 145 17.50 -17.09 17.08
CA GLY A 145 18.62 -17.59 16.27
C GLY A 145 18.44 -17.39 14.75
N LEU A 146 17.38 -16.68 14.34
CA LEU A 146 17.12 -16.32 12.96
C LEU A 146 17.97 -15.09 12.63
N SER A 147 18.87 -15.20 11.67
CA SER A 147 19.56 -14.05 11.09
C SER A 147 18.57 -12.92 10.74
N GLU A 148 18.96 -11.66 10.96
CA GLU A 148 18.21 -10.46 10.53
C GLU A 148 17.73 -10.56 9.07
N SER A 149 18.45 -11.32 8.23
CA SER A 149 18.13 -11.60 6.83
C SER A 149 16.87 -12.44 6.59
N ARG A 150 16.22 -13.02 7.61
CA ARG A 150 15.02 -13.87 7.45
C ARG A 150 13.70 -13.10 7.56
N VAL A 151 13.72 -11.82 7.91
CA VAL A 151 12.51 -10.99 7.90
C VAL A 151 12.25 -10.51 6.47
N LYS A 152 11.31 -11.17 5.76
CA LYS A 152 10.85 -10.76 4.43
C LYS A 152 10.19 -9.37 4.50
N LEU A 153 10.84 -8.36 3.92
CA LEU A 153 10.41 -6.94 3.95
C LEU A 153 9.64 -6.52 2.70
N VAL A 154 9.76 -7.33 1.65
CA VAL A 154 9.15 -7.11 0.36
C VAL A 154 8.50 -8.40 -0.10
N ASP A 155 7.41 -8.29 -0.82
CA ASP A 155 6.80 -9.36 -1.58
C ASP A 155 7.06 -9.18 -3.06
N THR A 156 6.80 -10.23 -3.83
CA THR A 156 6.93 -10.20 -5.28
C THR A 156 5.63 -10.71 -5.90
N LEU A 157 5.07 -9.93 -6.80
CA LEU A 157 3.95 -10.34 -7.64
C LEU A 157 4.47 -10.52 -9.07
N GLN A 158 4.35 -11.72 -9.62
CA GLN A 158 4.65 -11.98 -11.02
C GLN A 158 3.44 -11.59 -11.86
N LEU A 159 3.58 -10.61 -12.74
CA LEU A 159 2.48 -10.11 -13.55
C LEU A 159 2.26 -10.97 -14.81
N PRO A 160 1.08 -10.88 -15.46
CA PRO A 160 0.79 -11.59 -16.71
C PRO A 160 1.86 -11.40 -17.79
N ASN A 161 2.38 -10.19 -17.92
CA ASN A 161 3.47 -9.85 -18.84
C ASN A 161 4.87 -10.35 -18.40
N LYS A 162 4.95 -11.28 -17.45
CA LYS A 162 6.16 -11.85 -16.84
C LYS A 162 7.04 -10.85 -16.08
N LYS A 163 6.64 -9.58 -15.94
CA LYS A 163 7.37 -8.62 -15.10
C LYS A 163 7.15 -8.96 -13.63
N ILE A 164 8.21 -8.89 -12.83
CA ILE A 164 8.12 -9.06 -11.38
C ILE A 164 7.97 -7.68 -10.75
N LYS A 165 6.86 -7.46 -10.04
CA LYS A 165 6.66 -6.27 -9.22
C LYS A 165 7.06 -6.56 -7.78
N VAL A 166 8.01 -5.79 -7.26
CA VAL A 166 8.37 -5.79 -5.84
C VAL A 166 7.38 -4.91 -5.08
N LEU A 167 6.81 -5.42 -4.00
CA LEU A 167 5.82 -4.74 -3.17
C LEU A 167 6.32 -4.62 -1.73
N PRO A 168 6.26 -3.45 -1.10
CA PRO A 168 6.60 -3.32 0.31
C PRO A 168 5.67 -4.17 1.19
N LEU A 169 6.23 -4.86 2.17
CA LEU A 169 5.46 -5.46 3.27
C LEU A 169 5.50 -4.50 4.46
N GLY A 170 4.33 -4.20 5.03
CA GLY A 170 4.27 -3.44 6.28
C GLY A 170 4.68 -4.32 7.47
N TYR A 171 5.30 -3.73 8.48
CA TYR A 171 5.46 -4.38 9.78
C TYR A 171 4.20 -4.16 10.62
N ALA A 172 3.62 -5.21 11.20
CA ALA A 172 2.72 -5.08 12.35
C ALA A 172 3.37 -5.62 13.62
N TYR A 173 3.11 -4.94 14.74
CA TYR A 173 3.52 -5.34 16.08
C TYR A 173 2.32 -5.89 16.83
N PHE A 174 2.53 -6.97 17.58
CA PHE A 174 1.74 -7.27 18.76
C PHE A 174 2.64 -7.15 19.99
N TYR A 175 2.16 -6.44 21.01
CA TYR A 175 2.65 -6.65 22.36
C TYR A 175 1.91 -7.86 22.90
N HIS A 176 2.65 -8.80 23.43
CA HIS A 176 2.16 -9.45 24.63
C HIS A 176 3.23 -9.16 25.71
N ILE A 177 2.81 -9.04 26.97
CA ILE A 177 3.69 -8.91 28.14
C ILE A 177 3.48 -10.23 28.92
N GLY A 178 4.49 -11.12 29.00
CA GLY A 178 4.35 -12.46 29.62
C GLY A 178 5.29 -13.54 29.06
N SER A 179 4.86 -14.81 29.05
CA SER A 179 5.53 -15.98 28.44
C SER A 179 5.22 -16.09 26.93
N LEU A 180 5.96 -15.35 26.10
CA LEU A 180 5.47 -14.75 24.86
C LEU A 180 5.78 -15.49 23.58
N ASP A 181 4.74 -15.79 22.81
CA ASP A 181 4.81 -16.08 21.39
C ASP A 181 4.96 -14.75 20.60
N TYR A 182 6.16 -14.50 20.06
CA TYR A 182 6.46 -13.31 19.26
C TYR A 182 6.01 -13.49 17.81
N SER A 183 4.71 -13.38 17.54
CA SER A 183 4.25 -13.30 16.15
C SER A 183 4.35 -11.86 15.64
N ALA A 184 5.45 -11.53 14.96
CA ALA A 184 5.48 -10.36 14.10
C ALA A 184 4.52 -10.61 12.93
N MET A 185 3.29 -10.12 12.99
CA MET A 185 2.39 -10.21 11.85
C MET A 185 2.94 -9.35 10.71
N LYS A 186 3.23 -9.99 9.58
CA LYS A 186 3.54 -9.28 8.34
C LYS A 186 2.23 -8.70 7.81
N VAL A 187 2.16 -7.39 7.59
CA VAL A 187 1.02 -6.77 6.91
C VAL A 187 1.21 -6.98 5.42
N LYS A 188 0.48 -7.96 4.87
CA LYS A 188 0.42 -8.18 3.43
C LYS A 188 -0.28 -7.00 2.74
N PRO A 189 0.08 -6.67 1.48
CA PRO A 189 -0.67 -5.73 0.67
C PRO A 189 -2.10 -6.24 0.48
N ARG A 190 -3.04 -5.30 0.42
CA ARG A 190 -4.39 -5.56 -0.07
C ARG A 190 -4.42 -5.25 -1.54
N TYR A 191 -4.93 -6.18 -2.33
CA TYR A 191 -5.07 -5.99 -3.77
C TYR A 191 -6.49 -5.62 -4.13
N TYR A 192 -6.63 -4.79 -5.15
CA TYR A 192 -7.92 -4.37 -5.66
C TYR A 192 -7.96 -4.46 -7.17
N LEU A 193 -9.16 -4.67 -7.69
CA LEU A 193 -9.47 -4.74 -9.10
C LEU A 193 -10.40 -3.59 -9.48
N LEU A 194 -10.15 -3.00 -10.64
CA LEU A 194 -11.00 -2.00 -11.29
C LEU A 194 -11.10 -2.35 -12.77
N LYS A 195 -12.32 -2.44 -13.28
CA LYS A 195 -12.59 -2.65 -14.70
C LYS A 195 -12.67 -1.32 -15.42
N GLU A 196 -12.18 -1.28 -16.65
CA GLU A 196 -12.30 -0.11 -17.50
C GLU A 196 -13.77 0.37 -17.60
N GLY A 197 -13.98 1.68 -17.62
CA GLY A 197 -15.31 2.29 -17.64
C GLY A 197 -16.05 2.29 -16.30
N THR A 198 -15.51 1.62 -15.26
CA THR A 198 -16.08 1.64 -13.91
C THR A 198 -15.34 2.60 -12.98
N THR A 199 -15.99 3.02 -11.89
CA THR A 199 -15.40 3.93 -10.88
C THR A 199 -15.26 3.29 -9.51
N LYS A 200 -15.77 2.05 -9.34
CA LYS A 200 -15.80 1.32 -8.07
C LYS A 200 -14.59 0.39 -8.00
N LEU A 201 -13.78 0.57 -6.98
CA LEU A 201 -12.64 -0.30 -6.70
C LEU A 201 -13.09 -1.47 -5.81
N TYR A 202 -12.80 -2.71 -6.22
CA TYR A 202 -13.21 -3.94 -5.52
C TYR A 202 -12.02 -4.63 -4.89
N LEU A 203 -12.10 -4.97 -3.61
CA LEU A 203 -11.06 -5.74 -2.91
C LEU A 203 -11.01 -7.17 -3.47
N ALA A 204 -9.83 -7.63 -3.85
CA ALA A 204 -9.60 -9.03 -4.18
C ALA A 204 -9.53 -9.84 -2.88
N GLU A 205 -10.68 -10.40 -2.50
CA GLU A 205 -10.84 -11.33 -1.37
C GLU A 205 -10.86 -12.78 -1.88
N SER A 206 -11.19 -13.75 -1.03
CA SER A 206 -11.51 -15.10 -1.51
C SER A 206 -12.68 -15.08 -2.50
N ASN A 207 -12.74 -16.07 -3.39
CA ASN A 207 -13.80 -16.20 -4.41
C ASN A 207 -15.20 -15.93 -3.85
N GLU A 208 -15.58 -16.61 -2.77
CA GLU A 208 -16.89 -16.46 -2.14
C GLU A 208 -17.19 -15.00 -1.73
N ARG A 209 -16.24 -14.35 -1.04
CA ARG A 209 -16.43 -12.96 -0.59
C ARG A 209 -16.44 -11.99 -1.75
N PHE A 210 -15.61 -12.23 -2.76
CA PHE A 210 -15.56 -11.41 -3.95
C PHE A 210 -16.88 -11.50 -4.72
N LEU A 211 -17.43 -12.69 -4.95
CA LEU A 211 -18.70 -12.89 -5.64
C LEU A 211 -19.84 -12.09 -4.99
N ILE A 212 -19.94 -12.08 -3.65
CA ILE A 212 -20.98 -11.32 -2.92
C ILE A 212 -20.87 -9.81 -3.17
N LYS A 213 -19.65 -9.28 -3.28
CA LYS A 213 -19.36 -7.84 -3.21
C LYS A 213 -18.99 -7.21 -4.54
N ALA A 214 -18.62 -8.03 -5.52
CA ALA A 214 -18.01 -7.64 -6.77
C ALA A 214 -18.62 -8.30 -8.01
N ALA A 215 -19.78 -8.96 -7.87
CA ALA A 215 -20.51 -9.55 -9.00
C ALA A 215 -20.67 -8.57 -10.18
N GLU A 216 -20.93 -7.29 -9.90
CA GLU A 216 -21.03 -6.24 -10.94
C GLU A 216 -19.78 -6.11 -11.81
N LEU A 217 -18.58 -6.31 -11.23
CA LEU A 217 -17.30 -6.13 -11.92
C LEU A 217 -17.12 -7.12 -13.08
N ILE A 218 -17.63 -8.33 -12.92
CA ILE A 218 -17.50 -9.45 -13.86
C ILE A 218 -18.87 -9.95 -14.35
N SER A 219 -19.92 -9.14 -14.17
CA SER A 219 -21.31 -9.50 -14.43
C SER A 219 -21.60 -9.85 -15.89
N ASP A 220 -20.77 -9.36 -16.80
CA ASP A 220 -20.82 -9.61 -18.23
C ASP A 220 -20.23 -10.97 -18.64
N CYS A 221 -19.66 -11.73 -17.70
CA CYS A 221 -19.00 -13.00 -17.98
C CYS A 221 -19.45 -14.11 -17.04
N THR A 222 -20.61 -14.72 -17.36
CA THR A 222 -21.22 -15.77 -16.53
C THR A 222 -20.32 -16.99 -16.34
N LEU A 223 -19.47 -17.32 -17.32
CA LEU A 223 -18.53 -18.43 -17.18
C LEU A 223 -17.53 -18.18 -16.03
N ILE A 224 -16.96 -16.97 -15.91
CA ILE A 224 -16.05 -16.63 -14.81
C ILE A 224 -16.76 -16.74 -13.47
N ILE A 225 -18.02 -16.31 -13.39
CA ILE A 225 -18.82 -16.41 -12.17
C ILE A 225 -18.93 -17.88 -11.74
N ASN A 226 -19.31 -18.77 -12.67
CA ASN A 226 -19.43 -20.19 -12.40
C ASN A 226 -18.09 -20.83 -12.00
N GLU A 227 -16.99 -20.49 -12.68
CA GLU A 227 -15.66 -21.03 -12.38
C GLU A 227 -15.14 -20.55 -11.01
N LEU A 228 -15.46 -19.32 -10.60
CA LEU A 228 -15.17 -18.81 -9.25
C LEU A 228 -16.00 -19.53 -8.18
N GLU A 229 -17.30 -19.76 -8.44
CA GLU A 229 -18.21 -20.49 -7.54
C GLU A 229 -17.77 -21.94 -7.33
N GLN A 230 -17.31 -22.59 -8.41
CA GLN A 230 -16.78 -23.95 -8.39
C GLN A 230 -15.32 -24.05 -7.91
N GLN A 231 -14.67 -22.91 -7.64
CA GLN A 231 -13.25 -22.82 -7.23
C GLN A 231 -12.26 -23.41 -8.26
N ASN A 232 -12.64 -23.45 -9.53
CA ASN A 232 -11.77 -23.90 -10.62
C ASN A 232 -10.70 -22.85 -10.96
N ILE A 233 -10.98 -21.58 -10.67
CA ILE A 233 -10.04 -20.45 -10.73
C ILE A 233 -9.99 -19.75 -9.37
N ASP A 234 -8.85 -19.15 -9.03
CA ASP A 234 -8.61 -18.51 -7.74
C ASP A 234 -8.27 -17.02 -7.92
N LEU A 235 -8.96 -16.16 -7.19
CA LEU A 235 -8.71 -14.73 -7.19
C LEU A 235 -7.43 -14.34 -6.42
N GLU A 236 -6.94 -15.20 -5.53
CA GLU A 236 -5.66 -14.97 -4.84
C GLU A 236 -4.48 -15.00 -5.82
N ASP A 237 -4.58 -15.80 -6.90
CA ASP A 237 -3.67 -15.78 -8.05
C ASP A 237 -4.12 -14.76 -9.10
N LEU A 238 -4.07 -13.47 -8.70
CA LEU A 238 -4.51 -12.34 -9.54
C LEU A 238 -3.98 -12.36 -10.98
N PRO A 239 -2.69 -12.64 -11.24
CA PRO A 239 -2.17 -12.72 -12.60
C PRO A 239 -2.91 -13.76 -13.45
N ARG A 240 -3.06 -14.97 -12.93
CA ARG A 240 -3.74 -16.07 -13.63
C ARG A 240 -5.23 -15.77 -13.82
N PHE A 241 -5.88 -15.21 -12.80
CA PHE A 241 -7.27 -14.77 -12.90
C PHE A 241 -7.47 -13.74 -14.03
N ILE A 242 -6.58 -12.75 -14.16
CA ILE A 242 -6.70 -11.70 -15.18
C ILE A 242 -6.48 -12.25 -16.58
N GLU A 243 -5.50 -13.12 -16.78
CA GLU A 243 -5.29 -13.79 -18.07
C GLU A 243 -6.52 -14.64 -18.45
N TYR A 244 -7.06 -15.38 -17.50
CA TYR A 244 -8.25 -16.18 -17.73
C TYR A 244 -9.48 -15.31 -18.05
N TYR A 245 -9.72 -14.23 -17.29
CA TYR A 245 -10.78 -13.27 -17.56
C TYR A 245 -10.65 -12.67 -18.96
N LYS A 246 -9.43 -12.29 -19.37
CA LYS A 246 -9.16 -11.76 -20.71
C LYS A 246 -9.54 -12.75 -21.81
N ASN A 247 -9.02 -13.97 -21.72
CA ASN A 247 -9.21 -14.98 -22.77
C ASN A 247 -10.68 -15.41 -22.89
N ILE A 248 -11.36 -15.56 -21.76
CA ILE A 248 -12.73 -16.09 -21.75
C ILE A 248 -13.76 -15.02 -22.09
N CYS A 249 -13.61 -13.82 -21.52
CA CYS A 249 -14.67 -12.81 -21.57
C CYS A 249 -14.51 -11.82 -22.72
N LEU A 250 -13.31 -11.70 -23.30
CA LEU A 250 -13.03 -10.70 -24.33
C LEU A 250 -12.66 -11.32 -25.68
N GLU A 251 -11.92 -12.43 -25.72
CA GLU A 251 -11.54 -13.06 -27.01
C GLU A 251 -12.71 -13.84 -27.67
N ASN A 252 -13.75 -14.22 -26.92
CA ASN A 252 -14.98 -14.79 -27.50
C ASN A 252 -15.94 -13.73 -28.09
N SER A 253 -15.64 -12.43 -27.97
CA SER A 253 -16.44 -11.36 -28.57
C SER A 253 -15.96 -10.92 -29.96
N SER A 254 -14.78 -11.41 -30.39
CA SER A 254 -14.19 -11.12 -31.69
C SER A 254 -14.50 -12.15 -32.78
N ASP A 255 -15.06 -13.31 -32.43
CA ASP A 255 -15.41 -14.38 -33.38
C ASP A 255 -16.87 -14.30 -33.88
N GLU A 256 -17.64 -13.30 -33.47
CA GLU A 256 -19.02 -13.04 -33.94
C GLU A 256 -19.18 -11.83 -34.88
N ASN A 257 -18.08 -11.26 -35.42
CA ASN A 257 -18.14 -10.20 -36.45
C ASN A 257 -17.54 -10.64 -37.79
#